data_AF-A0A257MUI2-F1
#
_entry.id   AF-A0A257MUI2-F1
#
_cell.length_a   1.000
_cell.length_b   1.000
_cell.length_c   1.000
_cell.angle_alpha   90.00
_cell.angle_beta   90.00
_cell.angle_gamma   90.00
#
_symmetry.space_group_name_H-M   'P 1'
#
loop_
_entity.id
_entity.type
_entity.pdbx_description
1 polymer ?
#
loop_
_entity_poly.entity_id
_entity_poly.type
_entity_poly.pdbx_seq_one_letter_code
_entity_poly.pdbx_strand_id
1 'polypeptide(L)'
;MALLFHDIVYDPEARQPLVNETASWRLAKQLCSFNEHDDADMMNHILHTSHCYTGDKNADTDTVCDIDMAILGYSESEFDDYEANIRREYAFASDAEYAAGRLNFLRTLLAKNAIFKTDYFKNKYEASARDNIKRLVDQLSE
;
A
#
# COMPACT_ATOMS: atom_id res chain seq x y z
N MET A 1 6.92 2.79 14.41
CA MET A 1 5.74 2.06 14.90
C MET A 1 4.62 1.99 13.86
N ALA A 2 4.46 2.97 12.96
CA ALA A 2 3.45 2.95 11.90
C ALA A 2 3.38 1.63 11.11
N LEU A 3 4.51 1.00 10.79
CA LEU A 3 4.54 -0.31 10.13
C LEU A 3 3.72 -1.39 10.85
N LEU A 4 3.64 -1.38 12.19
CA LEU A 4 2.86 -2.35 12.95
C LEU A 4 1.37 -2.03 13.00
N PHE A 5 1.00 -0.75 12.81
CA PHE A 5 -0.36 -0.27 13.05
C PHE A 5 -1.08 0.18 11.79
N HIS A 6 -0.41 0.37 10.66
CA HIS A 6 -1.03 0.99 9.49
C HIS A 6 -2.30 0.25 9.01
N ASP A 7 -2.28 -1.09 9.06
CA ASP A 7 -3.41 -1.96 8.71
C ASP A 7 -4.02 -2.71 9.92
N ILE A 8 -3.85 -2.21 11.15
CA ILE A 8 -4.48 -2.85 12.33
C ILE A 8 -6.01 -2.83 12.24
N VAL A 9 -6.58 -1.83 11.56
CA VAL A 9 -7.96 -1.82 11.11
C VAL A 9 -7.95 -1.87 9.58
N TYR A 10 -8.51 -2.94 9.04
CA TYR A 10 -8.61 -3.14 7.60
C TYR A 10 -9.97 -3.74 7.23
N ASP A 11 -10.77 -2.96 6.49
CA ASP A 11 -11.99 -3.40 5.85
C ASP A 11 -11.82 -3.30 4.32
N PRO A 12 -11.75 -4.41 3.58
CA PRO A 12 -11.58 -4.39 2.13
C PRO A 12 -12.83 -3.90 1.38
N GLU A 13 -14.01 -3.88 2.02
CA GLU A 13 -15.26 -3.37 1.44
C GLU A 13 -15.40 -1.85 1.60
N ALA A 14 -14.50 -1.21 2.35
CA ALA A 14 -14.47 0.22 2.56
C ALA A 14 -14.34 0.98 1.24
N ARG A 15 -15.33 1.83 0.95
CA ARG A 15 -15.38 2.65 -0.28
C ARG A 15 -14.86 4.08 -0.11
N GLN A 16 -14.68 4.53 1.13
CA GLN A 16 -14.22 5.88 1.42
C GLN A 16 -12.69 5.88 1.59
N PRO A 17 -11.97 6.82 0.97
CA PRO A 17 -10.52 6.91 1.14
C PRO A 17 -10.18 7.21 2.61
N LEU A 18 -9.04 6.72 3.06
CA LEU A 18 -8.47 6.96 4.40
C LEU A 18 -9.26 6.39 5.57
N VAL A 19 -10.37 5.66 5.36
CA VAL A 19 -11.19 5.19 6.49
C VAL A 19 -10.48 4.13 7.33
N ASN A 20 -9.78 3.20 6.66
CA ASN A 20 -8.99 2.16 7.32
C ASN A 20 -7.80 2.80 8.05
N GLU A 21 -7.03 3.64 7.36
CA GLU A 21 -5.85 4.31 7.89
C GLU A 21 -6.19 5.23 9.07
N THR A 22 -7.28 5.99 8.97
CA THR A 22 -7.76 6.85 10.07
C THR A 22 -8.22 6.01 11.26
N ALA A 23 -8.89 4.88 11.03
CA ALA A 23 -9.31 3.99 12.09
C ALA A 23 -8.12 3.30 12.76
N SER A 24 -7.14 2.85 11.97
CA SER A 24 -5.86 2.30 12.40
C SER A 24 -5.09 3.26 13.28
N TRP A 25 -4.93 4.52 12.85
CA TRP A 25 -4.31 5.56 13.68
C TRP A 25 -5.07 5.78 14.99
N ARG A 26 -6.39 5.90 14.95
CA ARG A 26 -7.21 6.09 16.17
C ARG A 26 -7.04 4.94 17.15
N LEU A 27 -7.00 3.70 16.66
CA LEU A 27 -6.79 2.52 17.51
C LEU A 27 -5.36 2.51 18.07
N ALA A 28 -4.34 2.81 17.26
CA ALA A 28 -2.96 2.92 17.72
C ALA A 28 -2.82 3.96 18.86
N LYS A 29 -3.46 5.12 18.72
CA LYS A 29 -3.51 6.18 19.73
C LYS A 29 -4.19 5.74 21.04
N GLN A 30 -5.16 4.82 20.97
CA GLN A 30 -5.79 4.27 22.17
C GLN A 30 -4.90 3.21 22.85
N LEU A 31 -4.17 2.43 22.08
CA LEU A 31 -3.32 1.33 22.58
C LEU A 31 -1.97 1.81 23.11
N CYS A 32 -1.49 2.96 22.66
CA CYS A 32 -0.18 3.51 23.00
C CYS A 32 -0.31 4.93 23.54
N SER A 33 0.53 5.29 24.51
CA SER A 33 0.62 6.67 24.99
C SER A 33 1.69 7.42 24.19
N PHE A 34 1.27 8.33 23.34
CA PHE A 34 2.15 9.21 22.56
C PHE A 34 2.15 10.63 23.14
N ASN A 35 3.27 11.35 22.99
CA ASN A 35 3.23 12.81 23.07
C ASN A 35 2.62 13.38 21.76
N GLU A 36 2.32 14.68 21.73
CA GLU A 36 1.64 15.30 20.57
C GLU A 36 2.43 15.20 19.26
N HIS A 37 3.76 15.26 19.33
CA HIS A 37 4.62 15.15 18.16
C HIS A 37 4.61 13.74 17.57
N ASP A 38 4.80 12.73 18.43
CA ASP A 38 4.80 11.32 18.02
C ASP A 38 3.44 10.86 17.49
N ASP A 39 2.34 11.42 18.03
CA ASP A 39 0.99 11.16 17.52
C ASP A 39 0.79 11.73 16.11
N ALA A 40 1.28 12.95 15.85
CA ALA A 40 1.20 13.58 14.55
C ALA A 40 2.02 12.82 13.50
N ASP A 41 3.24 12.43 13.83
CA ASP A 41 4.09 11.61 12.93
C ASP A 41 3.48 10.23 12.66
N MET A 42 2.95 9.57 13.70
CA MET A 42 2.24 8.29 13.55
C MET A 42 1.05 8.41 12.60
N MET A 43 0.19 9.41 12.84
CA MET A 43 -0.96 9.68 11.99
C MET A 43 -0.49 9.87 10.55
N ASN A 44 0.52 10.73 10.36
CA ASN A 44 1.01 11.06 9.04
C ASN A 44 1.54 9.83 8.30
N HIS A 45 2.37 9.01 8.96
CA HIS A 45 2.88 7.77 8.38
C HIS A 45 1.79 6.80 7.99
N ILE A 46 0.81 6.55 8.87
CA ILE A 46 -0.29 5.64 8.60
C ILE A 46 -1.17 6.18 7.46
N LEU A 47 -1.48 7.47 7.43
CA LEU A 47 -2.28 8.02 6.34
C LEU A 47 -1.56 7.95 4.98
N HIS A 48 -0.24 8.11 4.94
CA HIS A 48 0.54 7.98 3.70
C HIS A 48 0.61 6.55 3.15
N THR A 49 0.34 5.49 3.94
CA THR A 49 0.24 4.12 3.39
C THR A 49 -1.01 3.90 2.54
N SER A 50 -1.97 4.84 2.55
CA SER A 50 -3.08 4.85 1.58
C SER A 50 -2.64 5.13 0.14
N HIS A 51 -1.41 5.62 -0.05
CA HIS A 51 -0.82 6.05 -1.32
C HIS A 51 -1.60 7.12 -2.10
N CYS A 52 -2.65 7.69 -1.50
CA CYS A 52 -3.48 8.78 -2.05
C CYS A 52 -3.51 10.02 -1.15
N TYR A 53 -3.08 9.91 0.11
CA TYR A 53 -2.93 11.04 1.01
C TYR A 53 -1.79 11.98 0.56
N THR A 54 -2.05 13.29 0.61
CA THR A 54 -1.11 14.33 0.15
C THR A 54 -0.71 15.31 1.27
N GLY A 55 -0.77 14.86 2.52
CA GLY A 55 -0.29 15.66 3.65
C GLY A 55 1.23 15.84 3.62
N ASP A 56 1.73 16.66 4.55
CA ASP A 56 3.15 16.90 4.70
C ASP A 56 3.91 15.59 4.89
N LYS A 57 5.17 15.54 4.46
CA LYS A 57 6.03 14.36 4.62
C LYS A 57 7.24 14.73 5.44
N ASN A 58 7.64 13.83 6.32
CA ASN A 58 8.97 13.88 6.94
C ASN A 58 9.88 12.83 6.28
N ALA A 59 11.14 12.74 6.73
CA ALA A 59 12.13 11.84 6.15
C ALA A 59 11.75 10.34 6.21
N ASP A 60 11.02 9.91 7.24
CA ASP A 60 10.69 8.50 7.45
C ASP A 60 9.46 8.05 6.65
N THR A 61 8.61 9.00 6.25
CA THR A 61 7.33 8.72 5.57
C THR A 61 7.53 7.93 4.28
N ASP A 62 8.49 8.35 3.46
CA ASP A 62 8.80 7.69 2.20
C ASP A 62 9.39 6.27 2.42
N THR A 63 10.14 6.08 3.51
CA THR A 63 10.68 4.75 3.87
C THR A 63 9.57 3.81 4.32
N VAL A 64 8.59 4.30 5.09
CA VAL A 64 7.42 3.50 5.51
C VAL A 64 6.62 3.04 4.29
N CYS A 65 6.30 3.94 3.37
CA CYS A 65 5.59 3.59 2.12
C CYS A 65 6.39 2.61 1.25
N ASP A 66 7.71 2.77 1.18
CA ASP A 66 8.55 1.86 0.41
C ASP A 66 8.61 0.45 1.00
N ILE A 67 8.62 0.34 2.33
CA ILE A 67 8.57 -0.96 3.03
C ILE A 67 7.23 -1.64 2.77
N ASP A 68 6.12 -0.90 2.90
CA ASP A 68 4.76 -1.39 2.61
C ASP A 68 4.64 -1.93 1.18
N MET A 69 5.19 -1.20 0.20
CA MET A 69 5.13 -1.58 -1.21
C MET A 69 6.22 -2.58 -1.66
N ALA A 70 7.12 -3.01 -0.77
CA ALA A 70 8.30 -3.80 -1.14
C ALA A 70 7.96 -5.13 -1.83
N ILE A 71 6.84 -5.75 -1.42
CA ILE A 71 6.34 -7.02 -1.97
C ILE A 71 6.15 -6.98 -3.49
N LEU A 72 5.89 -5.80 -4.07
CA LEU A 72 5.73 -5.64 -5.52
C LEU A 72 7.02 -6.02 -6.27
N GLY A 73 8.18 -5.76 -5.69
CA GLY A 73 9.49 -6.04 -6.30
C GLY A 73 10.14 -7.35 -5.87
N TYR A 74 9.41 -8.23 -5.18
CA TYR A 74 9.91 -9.55 -4.80
C TYR A 74 9.97 -10.49 -6.01
N SER A 75 10.42 -11.73 -5.80
CA SER A 75 10.44 -12.73 -6.88
C SER A 75 9.05 -12.93 -7.48
N GLU A 76 8.99 -13.37 -8.73
CA GLU A 76 7.73 -13.60 -9.45
C GLU A 76 6.77 -14.50 -8.66
N SER A 77 7.30 -15.58 -8.07
CA SER A 77 6.50 -16.50 -7.25
C SER A 77 5.96 -15.86 -5.97
N GLU A 78 6.76 -15.05 -5.27
CA GLU A 78 6.31 -14.38 -4.04
C GLU A 78 5.25 -13.33 -4.36
N PHE A 79 5.40 -12.62 -5.49
CA PHE A 79 4.41 -11.67 -5.98
C PHE A 79 3.11 -12.37 -6.37
N ASP A 80 3.17 -13.50 -7.10
CA ASP A 80 1.97 -14.26 -7.49
C ASP A 80 1.21 -14.82 -6.27
N ASP A 81 1.93 -15.33 -5.27
CA ASP A 81 1.34 -15.78 -4.01
C ASP A 81 0.65 -14.62 -3.28
N TYR A 82 1.26 -13.45 -3.27
CA TYR A 82 0.68 -12.22 -2.73
C TYR A 82 -0.61 -11.83 -3.47
N GLU A 83 -0.62 -11.81 -4.80
CA GLU A 83 -1.82 -11.49 -5.60
C GLU A 83 -2.93 -12.53 -5.42
N ALA A 84 -2.59 -13.80 -5.27
CA ALA A 84 -3.57 -14.84 -4.95
C ALA A 84 -4.20 -14.65 -3.56
N ASN A 85 -3.44 -14.14 -2.58
CA ASN A 85 -3.97 -13.75 -1.27
C ASN A 85 -4.92 -12.55 -1.41
N ILE A 86 -4.53 -11.51 -2.14
CA ILE A 86 -5.37 -10.34 -2.41
C ILE A 86 -6.67 -10.76 -3.11
N ARG A 87 -6.62 -11.63 -4.13
CA ARG A 87 -7.85 -12.13 -4.78
C ARG A 87 -8.78 -12.83 -3.79
N ARG A 88 -8.25 -13.59 -2.84
CA ARG A 88 -9.04 -14.28 -1.80
C ARG A 88 -9.65 -13.31 -0.79
N GLU A 89 -8.95 -12.26 -0.43
CA GLU A 89 -9.46 -11.18 0.42
C GLU A 89 -10.65 -10.45 -0.23
N TYR A 90 -10.57 -10.22 -1.54
CA TYR A 90 -11.64 -9.63 -2.34
C TYR A 90 -12.65 -10.67 -2.88
N ALA A 91 -12.82 -11.82 -2.21
CA ALA A 91 -13.76 -12.87 -2.65
C ALA A 91 -15.23 -12.42 -2.68
N PHE A 92 -15.57 -11.33 -1.96
CA PHE A 92 -16.91 -10.72 -2.00
C PHE A 92 -17.20 -9.98 -3.32
N ALA A 93 -16.17 -9.55 -4.05
CA ALA A 93 -16.31 -8.83 -5.31
C ALA A 93 -16.39 -9.81 -6.49
N SER A 94 -17.18 -9.46 -7.51
CA SER A 94 -17.16 -10.19 -8.78
C SER A 94 -15.80 -10.07 -9.46
N ASP A 95 -15.48 -11.01 -10.36
CA ASP A 95 -14.20 -10.99 -11.08
C ASP A 95 -14.00 -9.68 -11.87
N ALA A 96 -15.07 -9.13 -12.46
CA ALA A 96 -15.02 -7.87 -13.18
C ALA A 96 -14.76 -6.67 -12.27
N GLU A 97 -15.40 -6.60 -11.09
CA GLU A 97 -15.18 -5.53 -10.12
C GLU A 97 -13.77 -5.59 -9.54
N TYR A 98 -13.32 -6.80 -9.19
CA TYR A 98 -11.96 -7.04 -8.71
C TYR A 98 -10.91 -6.60 -9.75
N ALA A 99 -11.04 -7.10 -10.99
CA ALA A 99 -10.10 -6.79 -12.06
C ALA A 99 -10.05 -5.28 -12.34
N ALA A 100 -11.21 -4.61 -12.41
CA ALA A 100 -11.27 -3.17 -12.62
C ALA A 100 -10.57 -2.38 -11.51
N GLY A 101 -10.83 -2.72 -10.25
CA GLY A 101 -10.20 -2.08 -9.09
C GLY A 101 -8.68 -2.31 -9.05
N ARG A 102 -8.26 -3.58 -9.23
CA ARG A 102 -6.84 -3.96 -9.22
C ARG A 102 -6.08 -3.31 -10.37
N LEU A 103 -6.61 -3.34 -11.59
CA LEU A 103 -6.02 -2.67 -12.75
C LEU A 103 -5.85 -1.16 -12.53
N ASN A 104 -6.83 -0.49 -11.93
CA ASN A 104 -6.75 0.94 -11.67
C ASN A 104 -5.59 1.29 -10.72
N PHE A 105 -5.43 0.51 -9.64
CA PHE A 105 -4.32 0.68 -8.70
C PHE A 105 -2.97 0.45 -9.40
N LEU A 106 -2.81 -0.69 -10.08
CA LEU A 106 -1.57 -1.07 -10.77
C LEU A 106 -1.16 -0.07 -11.86
N ARG A 107 -2.12 0.41 -12.66
CA ARG A 107 -1.87 1.44 -13.69
C ARG A 107 -1.45 2.77 -13.07
N THR A 108 -2.04 3.14 -11.93
CA THR A 108 -1.63 4.33 -11.18
C THR A 108 -0.18 4.22 -10.70
N LEU A 109 0.27 3.03 -10.29
CA LEU A 109 1.68 2.81 -9.95
C LEU A 109 2.60 2.92 -11.16
N LEU A 110 2.23 2.28 -12.29
CA LEU A 110 3.03 2.35 -13.51
C LEU A 110 3.16 3.77 -14.08
N ALA A 111 2.14 4.61 -13.90
CA ALA A 111 2.13 5.99 -14.34
C ALA A 111 3.08 6.90 -13.52
N LYS A 112 3.52 6.48 -12.33
CA LYS A 112 4.51 7.23 -11.54
C LYS A 112 5.90 7.09 -12.18
N ASN A 113 6.70 8.17 -12.13
CA ASN A 113 8.10 8.14 -12.56
C ASN A 113 8.93 7.08 -11.79
N ALA A 114 8.63 6.90 -10.51
CA ALA A 114 9.17 5.85 -9.67
C ALA A 114 8.07 5.33 -8.73
N ILE A 115 7.97 4.00 -8.60
CA ILE A 115 7.09 3.34 -7.64
C ILE A 115 7.65 3.64 -6.25
N PHE A 116 8.92 3.29 -6.03
CA PHE A 116 9.63 3.52 -4.77
C PHE A 116 10.21 4.95 -4.67
N LYS A 117 10.32 5.47 -3.45
CA LYS A 117 10.67 6.87 -3.15
C LYS A 117 12.13 7.03 -2.79
N THR A 118 12.68 6.10 -2.01
CA THR A 118 14.07 6.10 -1.58
C THR A 118 14.98 5.38 -2.57
N ASP A 119 16.24 5.80 -2.64
CA ASP A 119 17.18 5.26 -3.63
C ASP A 119 17.52 3.78 -3.37
N TYR A 120 17.50 3.35 -2.10
CA TYR A 120 17.70 1.94 -1.75
C TYR A 120 16.62 1.05 -2.39
N PHE A 121 15.34 1.38 -2.21
CA PHE A 121 14.24 0.58 -2.74
C PHE A 121 14.12 0.70 -4.25
N LYS A 122 14.37 1.89 -4.83
CA LYS A 122 14.42 2.05 -6.29
C LYS A 122 15.45 1.12 -6.93
N ASN A 123 16.68 1.14 -6.42
CA ASN A 123 17.76 0.34 -6.97
C ASN A 123 17.52 -1.16 -6.80
N LYS A 124 16.86 -1.55 -5.71
CA LYS A 124 16.64 -2.96 -5.37
C LYS A 124 15.41 -3.58 -6.04
N TYR A 125 14.32 -2.83 -6.16
CA TYR A 125 12.99 -3.39 -6.42
C TYR A 125 12.25 -2.76 -7.61
N GLU A 126 12.63 -1.57 -8.09
CA GLU A 126 11.84 -0.84 -9.11
C GLU A 126 11.67 -1.63 -10.42
N ALA A 127 12.76 -2.24 -10.90
CA ALA A 127 12.73 -3.02 -12.15
C ALA A 127 11.79 -4.23 -12.02
N SER A 128 12.02 -5.08 -11.01
CA SER A 128 11.20 -6.26 -10.73
C SER A 128 9.74 -5.90 -10.47
N ALA A 129 9.47 -4.81 -9.72
CA ALA A 129 8.11 -4.36 -9.46
C ALA A 129 7.38 -3.97 -10.74
N ARG A 130 8.04 -3.24 -11.66
CA ARG A 130 7.42 -2.88 -12.93
C ARG A 130 7.15 -4.10 -13.81
N ASP A 131 8.03 -5.09 -13.82
CA ASP A 131 7.85 -6.30 -14.61
C ASP A 131 6.70 -7.17 -14.06
N ASN A 132 6.66 -7.37 -12.74
CA ASN A 132 5.56 -8.04 -12.04
C ASN A 132 4.21 -7.36 -12.30
N ILE A 133 4.14 -6.04 -12.11
CA ILE A 133 2.91 -5.27 -12.31
C ILE A 133 2.44 -5.32 -13.77
N LYS A 134 3.35 -5.19 -14.75
CA LYS A 134 2.98 -5.28 -16.17
C LYS A 134 2.41 -6.65 -16.51
N ARG A 135 3.07 -7.73 -16.08
CA ARG A 135 2.60 -9.10 -16.30
C ARG A 135 1.19 -9.31 -15.75
N LEU A 136 0.93 -8.83 -14.54
CA LEU A 136 -0.40 -8.93 -13.93
C LEU A 136 -1.44 -8.05 -14.65
N VAL A 137 -1.06 -6.85 -15.09
CA VAL A 137 -1.95 -5.98 -15.87
C VAL A 137 -2.37 -6.65 -17.18
N ASP A 138 -1.45 -7.32 -17.87
CA ASP A 138 -1.74 -8.06 -19.10
C ASP A 138 -2.70 -9.22 -18.80
N GLN A 139 -2.43 -10.02 -17.75
CA GLN A 139 -3.30 -11.14 -17.33
C GLN A 139 -4.72 -10.71 -16.95
N LEU A 140 -4.89 -9.57 -16.29
CA LEU A 140 -6.21 -9.06 -15.88
C LEU A 140 -6.96 -8.31 -16.99
N SER A 141 -6.30 -8.01 -18.11
CA SER A 141 -6.91 -7.30 -19.25
C SER A 141 -7.44 -8.24 -20.33
N GLU A 142 -7.16 -9.55 -20.22
CA GLU A 142 -7.70 -10.63 -21.07
C GLU A 142 -9.11 -11.05 -20.67
#